data_AF-A0A087UFD0-F1
#
_entry.id   AF-A0A087UFD0-F1
#
_cell.length_a   1.000
_cell.length_b   1.000
_cell.length_c   1.000
_cell.angle_alpha   90.00
_cell.angle_beta   90.00
_cell.angle_gamma   90.00
#
_symmetry.space_group_name_H-M   'P 1'
#
loop_
_entity.id
_entity.type
_entity.pdbx_description
1 polymer ?
#
loop_
_entity_poly.entity_id
_entity_poly.type
_entity_poly.pdbx_seq_one_letter_code
_entity_poly.pdbx_strand_id
1 'polypeptide(L)'
;MGYMSECYRGSPLSIQKAVTVAEAYIRSYDETIKSFKMDQINYVKQLARRKATCGQLKNLIEFHHGEKDKLADTIPAFVDIGPFRLMTHTIRTVAIKKHQQLADAILEYFYDKLRQTMEKINDQFLVLLDRIEQPTGNIEDLLEKKQWCRTVPKKIEKLSTDVNRLRSDFRLMSSFNRNMDDEDFSTYWHIQVLHLLAYSGIQYMLYL
;
A
#
# COMPACT_ATOMS: atom_id res chain seq x y z
N MET A 1 -31.52 -55.69 -29.62
CA MET A 1 -32.58 -54.68 -29.85
C MET A 1 -33.26 -54.42 -28.52
N GLY A 2 -33.31 -53.15 -28.10
CA GLY A 2 -34.25 -52.68 -27.08
C GLY A 2 -33.69 -52.39 -25.69
N TYR A 3 -33.89 -51.14 -25.28
CA TYR A 3 -34.03 -50.65 -23.90
C TYR A 3 -32.77 -50.25 -23.12
N MET A 4 -32.18 -49.12 -23.51
CA MET A 4 -31.67 -48.15 -22.52
C MET A 4 -31.64 -46.72 -23.11
N SER A 5 -32.78 -46.19 -23.55
CA SER A 5 -32.86 -44.84 -24.13
C SER A 5 -34.15 -44.09 -23.80
N GLU A 6 -34.64 -44.20 -22.56
CA GLU A 6 -35.80 -43.44 -22.08
C GLU A 6 -35.55 -42.95 -20.65
N CYS A 7 -34.85 -41.83 -20.49
CA CYS A 7 -34.87 -41.04 -19.23
C CYS A 7 -34.41 -39.56 -19.39
N TYR A 8 -34.27 -39.03 -20.62
CA TYR A 8 -33.86 -37.63 -20.86
C TYR A 8 -34.94 -36.76 -21.53
N ARG A 9 -36.22 -36.94 -21.17
CA ARG A 9 -37.21 -35.87 -21.34
C ARG A 9 -37.41 -35.19 -20.01
N GLY A 10 -36.56 -34.20 -19.70
CA GLY A 10 -36.86 -33.28 -18.62
C GLY A 10 -38.23 -32.65 -18.89
N SER A 11 -39.21 -32.90 -18.01
CA SER A 11 -40.52 -32.25 -18.11
C SER A 11 -40.33 -30.74 -18.24
N PRO A 12 -41.15 -30.00 -19.02
CA PRO A 12 -41.02 -28.55 -19.17
C PRO A 12 -40.93 -27.81 -17.82
N LEU A 13 -41.65 -28.35 -16.82
CA LEU A 13 -41.65 -27.87 -15.44
C LEU A 13 -40.28 -28.00 -14.75
N SER A 14 -39.52 -29.08 -15.03
CA SER A 14 -38.18 -29.30 -14.47
C SER A 14 -37.13 -28.38 -15.07
N ILE A 15 -37.25 -28.06 -16.36
CA ILE A 15 -36.36 -27.11 -17.05
C ILE A 15 -36.62 -25.69 -16.52
N GLN A 16 -37.89 -25.28 -16.40
CA GLN A 16 -38.25 -23.97 -15.83
C GLN A 16 -37.69 -23.79 -14.41
N LYS A 17 -37.81 -24.80 -13.54
CA LYS A 17 -37.24 -24.74 -12.19
C LYS A 17 -35.72 -24.57 -12.22
N ALA A 18 -35.02 -25.30 -13.09
CA ALA A 18 -33.57 -25.18 -13.23
C ALA A 18 -33.14 -23.79 -13.73
N VAL A 19 -33.91 -23.18 -14.65
CA VAL A 19 -33.68 -21.79 -15.10
C VAL A 19 -33.86 -20.80 -13.95
N THR A 20 -34.93 -20.91 -13.15
CA THR A 20 -35.15 -20.01 -12.01
C THR A 20 -34.02 -20.10 -10.98
N VAL A 21 -33.53 -21.31 -10.68
CA VAL A 21 -32.40 -21.50 -9.76
C VAL A 21 -31.11 -20.92 -10.35
N ALA A 22 -30.87 -21.09 -11.65
CA ALA A 22 -29.72 -20.51 -12.33
C ALA A 22 -29.74 -18.97 -12.32
N GLU A 23 -30.90 -18.36 -12.60
CA GLU A 23 -31.07 -16.90 -12.53
C GLU A 23 -30.85 -16.36 -11.12
N ALA A 24 -31.40 -17.04 -10.10
CA ALA A 24 -31.19 -16.67 -8.70
C ALA A 24 -29.70 -16.76 -8.32
N TYR A 25 -28.99 -17.78 -8.80
CA TYR A 25 -27.56 -17.93 -8.58
C TYR A 25 -26.75 -16.83 -9.26
N ILE A 26 -27.07 -16.46 -10.51
CA ILE A 26 -26.41 -15.34 -11.21
C ILE A 26 -26.63 -14.03 -10.45
N ARG A 27 -27.85 -13.76 -9.99
CA ARG A 27 -28.20 -12.55 -9.23
C ARG A 27 -27.43 -12.42 -7.91
N SER A 28 -27.03 -13.54 -7.31
CA SER A 28 -26.21 -13.50 -6.08
C SER A 28 -24.87 -12.79 -6.28
N TYR A 29 -24.37 -12.70 -7.52
CA TYR A 29 -23.12 -12.00 -7.86
C TYR A 29 -23.30 -10.52 -8.20
N ASP A 30 -24.54 -10.02 -8.33
CA ASP A 30 -24.80 -8.63 -8.73
C ASP A 30 -24.22 -7.63 -7.72
N GLU A 31 -24.29 -7.93 -6.43
CA GLU A 31 -23.71 -7.09 -5.37
C GLU A 31 -22.19 -7.05 -5.44
N THR A 32 -21.56 -8.22 -5.63
CA THR A 32 -20.12 -8.37 -5.82
C THR A 32 -19.65 -7.54 -7.03
N ILE A 33 -20.36 -7.63 -8.15
CA ILE A 33 -20.06 -6.87 -9.37
C ILE A 33 -20.24 -5.36 -9.17
N LYS A 34 -21.29 -4.92 -8.45
CA LYS A 34 -21.52 -3.49 -8.14
C LYS A 34 -20.38 -2.90 -7.31
N SER A 35 -19.88 -3.63 -6.32
CA SER A 35 -18.76 -3.22 -5.46
C SER A 35 -17.47 -2.94 -6.26
N PHE A 36 -17.24 -3.71 -7.34
CA PHE A 36 -16.04 -3.57 -8.17
C PHE A 36 -16.03 -2.38 -9.14
N LYS A 37 -17.10 -1.58 -9.19
CA LYS A 37 -17.13 -0.33 -10.00
C LYS A 37 -16.21 0.77 -9.46
N MET A 38 -15.68 0.63 -8.25
CA MET A 38 -14.81 1.63 -7.66
C MET A 38 -13.46 1.68 -8.40
N ASP A 39 -13.09 2.87 -8.86
CA ASP A 39 -11.84 3.11 -9.59
C ASP A 39 -10.63 3.16 -8.63
N GLN A 40 -9.52 2.53 -9.01
CA GLN A 40 -8.28 2.44 -8.21
C GLN A 40 -7.73 3.84 -7.90
N ILE A 41 -7.74 4.73 -8.90
CA ILE A 41 -7.25 6.11 -8.77
C ILE A 41 -8.07 6.87 -7.74
N ASN A 42 -9.39 6.74 -7.79
CA ASN A 42 -10.28 7.39 -6.83
C ASN A 42 -10.15 6.81 -5.42
N TYR A 43 -9.81 5.53 -5.28
CA TYR A 43 -9.54 4.90 -3.99
C TYR A 43 -8.29 5.48 -3.34
N VAL A 44 -7.16 5.52 -4.06
CA VAL A 44 -5.91 6.12 -3.57
C VAL A 44 -6.08 7.60 -3.25
N LYS A 45 -6.79 8.37 -4.09
CA LYS A 45 -7.11 9.78 -3.82
C LYS A 45 -7.89 9.97 -2.51
N GLN A 46 -8.80 9.07 -2.18
CA GLN A 46 -9.53 9.13 -0.90
C GLN A 46 -8.62 8.83 0.29
N LEU A 47 -7.71 7.86 0.16
CA LEU A 47 -6.72 7.57 1.19
C LEU A 47 -5.78 8.76 1.44
N ALA A 48 -5.34 9.41 0.37
CA ALA A 48 -4.52 10.61 0.43
C ALA A 48 -5.26 11.77 1.12
N ARG A 49 -6.53 12.03 0.75
CA ARG A 49 -7.38 13.05 1.40
C ARG A 49 -7.58 12.79 2.89
N ARG A 50 -7.73 11.53 3.29
CA ARG A 50 -7.89 11.11 4.69
C ARG A 50 -6.57 11.08 5.46
N LYS A 51 -5.42 11.33 4.80
CA LYS A 51 -4.08 11.22 5.38
C LYS A 51 -3.85 9.87 6.07
N ALA A 52 -4.25 8.79 5.41
CA ALA A 52 -4.12 7.43 5.94
C ALA A 52 -2.67 7.16 6.41
N THR A 53 -2.52 6.60 7.61
CA THR A 53 -1.21 6.26 8.19
C THR A 53 -0.62 5.01 7.54
N CYS A 54 0.70 4.82 7.62
CA CYS A 54 1.37 3.66 7.03
C CYS A 54 0.85 2.33 7.61
N GLY A 55 0.51 2.30 8.90
CA GLY A 55 -0.17 1.15 9.52
C GLY A 55 -1.58 0.89 8.96
N GLN A 56 -2.36 1.94 8.69
CA GLN A 56 -3.67 1.77 8.03
C GLN A 56 -3.53 1.27 6.59
N LEU A 57 -2.53 1.77 5.85
CA LEU A 57 -2.25 1.29 4.49
C LEU A 57 -1.89 -0.19 4.52
N LYS A 58 -1.05 -0.63 5.47
CA LYS A 58 -0.71 -2.04 5.66
C LYS A 58 -1.96 -2.90 5.87
N ASN A 59 -2.82 -2.53 6.82
CA ASN A 59 -4.05 -3.28 7.11
C ASN A 59 -5.00 -3.37 5.90
N LEU A 60 -5.07 -2.31 5.09
CA LEU A 60 -5.89 -2.31 3.87
C LEU A 60 -5.33 -3.23 2.79
N ILE A 61 -4.01 -3.30 2.64
CA ILE A 61 -3.35 -4.23 1.72
C ILE A 61 -3.62 -5.67 2.15
N GLU A 62 -3.42 -5.99 3.43
CA GLU A 62 -3.71 -7.31 4.00
C GLU A 62 -5.20 -7.67 3.86
N PHE A 63 -6.11 -6.72 4.06
CA PHE A 63 -7.53 -6.91 3.83
C PHE A 63 -7.82 -7.33 2.38
N HIS A 64 -7.29 -6.60 1.39
CA HIS A 64 -7.54 -6.95 -0.02
C HIS A 64 -6.88 -8.27 -0.44
N HIS A 65 -5.73 -8.63 0.12
CA HIS A 65 -5.15 -9.97 -0.06
C HIS A 65 -6.05 -11.06 0.54
N GLY A 66 -6.55 -10.87 1.76
CA GLY A 66 -7.47 -11.82 2.40
C GLY A 66 -8.79 -11.97 1.63
N GLU A 67 -9.37 -10.87 1.14
CA GLU A 67 -10.59 -10.93 0.32
C GLU A 67 -10.35 -11.63 -1.03
N LYS A 68 -9.18 -11.43 -1.64
CA LYS A 68 -8.78 -12.14 -2.85
C LYS A 68 -8.77 -13.66 -2.61
N ASP A 69 -8.15 -14.11 -1.52
CA ASP A 69 -8.04 -15.54 -1.19
C ASP A 69 -9.42 -16.14 -0.87
N LYS A 70 -10.24 -15.43 -0.07
CA LYS A 70 -11.63 -15.83 0.19
C LYS A 70 -12.46 -15.98 -1.08
N LEU A 71 -12.31 -15.07 -2.05
CA LEU A 71 -13.04 -15.13 -3.32
C LEU A 71 -12.59 -16.31 -4.19
N ALA A 72 -11.30 -16.68 -4.13
CA ALA A 72 -10.78 -17.86 -4.81
C ALA A 72 -11.40 -19.15 -4.27
N ASP A 73 -11.62 -19.22 -2.96
CA ASP A 73 -12.23 -20.36 -2.28
C ASP A 73 -13.76 -20.41 -2.43
N THR A 74 -14.42 -19.24 -2.35
CA THR A 74 -15.89 -19.15 -2.25
C THR A 74 -16.59 -19.30 -3.61
N ILE A 75 -16.10 -18.63 -4.64
CA ILE A 75 -16.75 -18.65 -5.96
C ILE A 75 -16.22 -19.85 -6.71
N PRO A 76 -16.95 -20.90 -7.10
CA PRO A 76 -16.41 -22.03 -7.87
C PRO A 76 -16.02 -21.67 -9.32
N ALA A 77 -15.34 -22.55 -10.04
CA ALA A 77 -15.03 -22.34 -11.47
C ALA A 77 -16.26 -22.56 -12.38
N PHE A 78 -17.08 -23.54 -12.02
CA PHE A 78 -18.37 -23.82 -12.64
C PHE A 78 -19.33 -24.43 -11.61
N VAL A 79 -20.63 -24.32 -11.87
CA VAL A 79 -21.69 -24.99 -11.10
C VAL A 79 -22.65 -25.66 -12.06
N ASP A 80 -22.95 -26.92 -11.79
CA ASP A 80 -23.96 -27.68 -12.54
C ASP A 80 -25.32 -27.53 -11.84
N ILE A 81 -26.30 -26.96 -12.53
CA ILE A 81 -27.68 -26.75 -12.08
C ILE A 81 -28.61 -27.50 -13.03
N GLY A 82 -28.98 -28.73 -12.66
CA GLY A 82 -29.76 -29.61 -13.52
C GLY A 82 -29.02 -29.88 -14.85
N PRO A 83 -29.64 -29.61 -16.02
CA PRO A 83 -28.98 -29.78 -17.31
C PRO A 83 -28.04 -28.63 -17.71
N PHE A 84 -27.96 -27.57 -16.91
CA PHE A 84 -27.16 -26.38 -17.23
C PHE A 84 -25.82 -26.39 -16.49
N ARG A 85 -24.75 -26.07 -17.20
CA ARG A 85 -23.45 -25.77 -16.60
C ARG A 85 -23.20 -24.27 -16.63
N LEU A 86 -23.18 -23.64 -15.47
CA LEU A 86 -22.87 -22.22 -15.34
C LEU A 86 -21.37 -22.03 -15.15
N MET A 87 -20.77 -21.22 -16.02
CA MET A 87 -19.35 -20.88 -15.96
C MET A 87 -19.14 -19.63 -15.12
N THR A 88 -18.69 -19.79 -13.88
CA THR A 88 -18.43 -18.68 -12.93
C THR A 88 -16.96 -18.23 -12.92
N HIS A 89 -16.08 -18.92 -13.64
CA HIS A 89 -14.65 -18.63 -13.72
C HIS A 89 -14.34 -17.17 -14.09
N THR A 90 -15.11 -16.55 -14.99
CA THR A 90 -14.88 -15.17 -15.43
C THR A 90 -15.13 -14.19 -14.29
N ILE A 91 -16.25 -14.34 -13.57
CA ILE A 91 -16.59 -13.48 -12.42
C ILE A 91 -15.56 -13.66 -11.30
N ARG A 92 -15.18 -14.91 -10.99
CA ARG A 92 -14.09 -15.22 -10.06
C ARG A 92 -12.81 -14.46 -10.44
N THR A 93 -12.39 -14.56 -11.69
CA THR A 93 -11.13 -13.97 -12.18
C THR A 93 -11.18 -12.44 -12.11
N VAL A 94 -12.28 -11.81 -12.52
CA VAL A 94 -12.46 -10.35 -12.46
C VAL A 94 -12.45 -9.86 -11.03
N ALA A 95 -13.12 -10.55 -10.11
CA ALA A 95 -13.19 -10.21 -8.70
C ALA A 95 -11.82 -10.27 -8.02
N ILE A 96 -11.11 -11.39 -8.18
CA ILE A 96 -9.74 -11.59 -7.70
C ILE A 96 -8.80 -10.52 -8.26
N LYS A 97 -8.86 -10.29 -9.57
CA LYS A 97 -8.02 -9.28 -10.24
C LYS A 97 -8.28 -7.88 -9.69
N LYS A 98 -9.54 -7.56 -9.37
CA LYS A 98 -9.87 -6.24 -8.83
C LYS A 98 -9.28 -6.02 -7.43
N HIS A 99 -9.38 -7.00 -6.54
CA HIS A 99 -8.74 -6.92 -5.22
C HIS A 99 -7.22 -6.83 -5.31
N GLN A 100 -6.62 -7.61 -6.21
CA GLN A 100 -5.18 -7.52 -6.46
C GLN A 100 -4.78 -6.12 -6.94
N GLN A 101 -5.48 -5.57 -7.92
CA GLN A 101 -5.20 -4.22 -8.41
C GLN A 101 -5.37 -3.13 -7.34
N LEU A 102 -6.32 -3.27 -6.43
CA LEU A 102 -6.47 -2.34 -5.31
C LEU A 102 -5.31 -2.46 -4.32
N ALA A 103 -4.91 -3.68 -3.96
CA ALA A 103 -3.75 -3.91 -3.10
C ALA A 103 -2.49 -3.31 -3.72
N ASP A 104 -2.25 -3.55 -5.02
CA ASP A 104 -1.11 -3.03 -5.77
C ASP A 104 -1.11 -1.48 -5.79
N ALA A 105 -2.25 -0.84 -6.06
CA ALA A 105 -2.37 0.62 -6.07
C ALA A 105 -2.15 1.26 -4.69
N ILE A 106 -2.60 0.61 -3.61
CA ILE A 106 -2.36 1.08 -2.24
C ILE A 106 -0.89 0.91 -1.87
N LEU A 107 -0.27 -0.20 -2.30
CA LEU A 107 1.13 -0.48 -2.07
C LEU A 107 2.01 0.55 -2.79
N GLU A 108 1.72 0.86 -4.06
CA GLU A 108 2.40 1.91 -4.81
C GLU A 108 2.29 3.27 -4.11
N TYR A 109 1.09 3.65 -3.66
CA TYR A 109 0.90 4.86 -2.87
C TYR A 109 1.71 4.87 -1.57
N PHE A 110 1.85 3.72 -0.91
CA PHE A 110 2.67 3.61 0.29
C PHE A 110 4.16 3.84 -0.04
N TYR A 111 4.67 3.29 -1.14
CA TYR A 111 6.06 3.57 -1.59
C TYR A 111 6.28 5.05 -1.87
N ASP A 112 5.39 5.70 -2.62
CA ASP A 112 5.51 7.13 -2.93
C ASP A 112 5.49 7.99 -1.66
N LYS A 113 4.68 7.61 -0.68
CA LYS A 113 4.63 8.29 0.61
C LYS A 113 5.93 8.13 1.40
N LEU A 114 6.56 6.96 1.35
CA LEU A 114 7.88 6.74 1.95
C LEU A 114 8.95 7.57 1.26
N ARG A 115 8.97 7.58 -0.08
CA ARG A 115 9.91 8.40 -0.88
C ARG A 115 9.83 9.88 -0.51
N GLN A 116 8.63 10.44 -0.52
CA GLN A 116 8.41 11.84 -0.12
C GLN A 116 8.87 12.12 1.32
N THR A 117 8.74 11.14 2.22
CA THR A 117 9.21 11.27 3.60
C THR A 117 10.74 11.23 3.66
N MET A 118 11.38 10.35 2.90
CA MET A 118 12.83 10.24 2.80
C MET A 118 13.44 11.51 2.19
N GLU A 119 12.94 11.98 1.04
CA GLU A 119 13.37 13.22 0.39
C GLU A 119 13.29 14.40 1.35
N LYS A 120 12.14 14.58 2.03
CA LYS A 120 11.96 15.66 2.98
C LYS A 120 12.95 15.60 4.14
N ILE A 121 13.22 14.42 4.69
CA ILE A 121 14.19 14.27 5.79
C ILE A 121 15.60 14.56 5.27
N ASN A 122 15.95 14.04 4.10
CA ASN A 122 17.24 14.25 3.45
C ASN A 122 17.52 15.74 3.20
N ASP A 123 16.56 16.44 2.58
CA ASP A 123 16.68 17.88 2.30
C ASP A 123 16.88 18.68 3.59
N GLN A 124 16.18 18.32 4.66
CA GLN A 124 16.34 19.01 5.95
C GLN A 124 17.71 18.75 6.58
N PHE A 125 18.28 17.56 6.43
CA PHE A 125 19.66 17.30 6.85
C PHE A 125 20.66 18.09 5.99
N LEU A 126 20.50 18.09 4.67
CA LEU A 126 21.40 18.81 3.75
C LEU A 126 21.39 20.32 4.03
N VAL A 127 20.22 20.93 4.21
CA VAL A 127 20.11 22.36 4.59
C VAL A 127 20.74 22.64 5.95
N LEU A 128 20.65 21.71 6.90
CA LEU A 128 21.28 21.85 8.20
C LEU A 128 22.81 21.80 8.08
N LEU A 129 23.34 20.83 7.33
CA LEU A 129 24.77 20.62 7.14
C LEU A 129 25.41 21.75 6.35
N ASP A 130 24.80 22.17 5.25
CA ASP A 130 25.28 23.29 4.42
C ASP A 130 25.45 24.57 5.26
N ARG A 131 24.46 24.89 6.11
CA ARG A 131 24.55 26.05 7.00
C ARG A 131 25.59 25.89 8.12
N ILE A 132 25.89 24.66 8.55
CA ILE A 132 26.98 24.40 9.51
C ILE A 132 28.34 24.57 8.85
N GLU A 133 28.50 24.14 7.60
CA GLU A 133 29.77 24.17 6.86
C GLU A 133 30.08 25.56 6.28
N GLN A 134 29.06 26.40 6.04
CA GLN A 134 29.22 27.73 5.45
C GLN A 134 30.21 28.61 6.25
N PRO A 135 31.31 29.11 5.67
CA PRO A 135 32.26 29.97 6.37
C PRO A 135 31.64 31.34 6.68
N THR A 136 32.06 31.95 7.79
CA THR A 136 31.61 33.30 8.21
C THR A 136 32.64 34.34 7.79
N GLY A 137 32.23 35.39 7.07
CA GLY A 137 33.12 36.40 6.50
C GLY A 137 33.37 37.63 7.38
N ASN A 138 32.41 37.97 8.25
CA ASN A 138 32.49 39.11 9.17
C ASN A 138 32.06 38.69 10.59
N ILE A 139 32.21 39.59 11.57
CA ILE A 139 31.91 39.30 12.98
C ILE A 139 30.40 39.19 13.24
N GLU A 140 29.58 39.93 12.50
CA GLU A 140 28.12 39.90 12.57
C GLU A 140 27.56 38.53 12.13
N ASP A 141 28.04 38.00 10.99
CA ASP A 141 27.70 36.68 10.45
C ASP A 141 28.09 35.58 11.43
N LEU A 142 29.24 35.73 12.10
CA LEU A 142 29.71 34.81 13.13
C LEU A 142 28.80 34.80 14.36
N LEU A 143 28.32 35.98 14.80
CA LEU A 143 27.37 36.09 15.89
C LEU A 143 26.01 35.48 15.52
N GLU A 144 25.50 35.75 14.31
CA GLU A 144 24.26 35.16 13.82
C GLU A 144 24.38 33.63 13.76
N LYS A 145 25.47 33.11 13.17
CA LYS A 145 25.71 31.67 13.08
C LYS A 145 25.80 31.03 14.46
N LYS A 146 26.49 31.66 15.42
CA LYS A 146 26.57 31.17 16.81
C LYS A 146 25.20 31.11 17.47
N GLN A 147 24.35 32.12 17.28
CA GLN A 147 23.00 32.14 17.81
C GLN A 147 22.11 31.06 17.14
N TRP A 148 22.25 30.87 15.84
CA TRP A 148 21.57 29.81 15.11
C TRP A 148 22.03 28.40 15.56
N CYS A 149 23.33 28.19 15.78
CA CYS A 149 23.89 26.91 16.27
C CYS A 149 23.27 26.47 17.60
N ARG A 150 22.86 27.41 18.46
CA ARG A 150 22.12 27.08 19.70
C ARG A 150 20.76 26.41 19.43
N THR A 151 20.18 26.62 18.25
CA THR A 151 18.91 26.00 17.83
C THR A 151 19.09 24.64 17.15
N VAL A 152 20.31 24.32 16.69
CA VAL A 152 20.63 23.10 15.93
C VAL A 152 20.32 21.81 16.70
N PRO A 153 20.65 21.66 18.00
CA PRO A 153 20.33 20.44 18.75
C PRO A 153 18.83 20.11 18.73
N LYS A 154 17.96 21.11 18.91
CA LYS A 154 16.50 20.93 18.86
C LYS A 154 16.01 20.52 17.46
N LYS A 155 16.64 21.04 16.40
CA LYS A 155 16.32 20.66 15.02
C LYS A 155 16.71 19.21 14.74
N ILE A 156 17.89 18.78 15.20
CA ILE A 156 18.35 17.40 15.05
C ILE A 156 17.49 16.43 15.87
N GLU A 157 17.06 16.80 17.07
CA GLU A 157 16.14 15.98 17.88
C GLU A 157 14.80 15.75 17.15
N LYS A 158 14.25 16.81 16.53
CA LYS A 158 13.06 16.70 15.69
C LYS A 158 13.30 15.78 14.49
N LEU A 159 14.41 15.97 13.77
CA LEU A 159 14.80 15.11 12.65
C LEU A 159 14.97 13.65 13.09
N SER A 160 15.54 13.40 14.26
CA SER A 160 15.67 12.05 14.80
C SER A 160 14.32 11.40 15.04
N THR A 161 13.33 12.17 15.48
CA THR A 161 11.97 11.67 15.67
C THR A 161 11.37 11.27 14.32
N ASP A 162 11.57 12.09 13.29
CA ASP A 162 11.14 11.81 11.93
C ASP A 162 11.85 10.58 11.34
N VAL A 163 13.16 10.42 11.57
CA VAL A 163 13.95 9.23 11.17
C VAL A 163 13.47 7.96 11.88
N ASN A 164 13.17 8.04 13.18
CA ASN A 164 12.64 6.89 13.93
C ASN A 164 11.26 6.46 13.42
N ARG A 165 10.42 7.44 13.04
CA ARG A 165 9.15 7.17 12.37
C ARG A 165 9.36 6.56 10.99
N LEU A 166 10.28 7.09 10.18
CA LEU A 166 10.64 6.53 8.87
C LEU A 166 11.09 5.07 9.01
N ARG A 167 11.93 4.75 10.00
CA ARG A 167 12.35 3.37 10.28
C ARG A 167 11.18 2.45 10.62
N SER A 168 10.20 2.95 11.37
CA SER A 168 8.98 2.21 11.71
C SER A 168 8.11 1.97 10.47
N ASP A 169 7.91 3.00 9.66
CA ASP A 169 7.14 2.93 8.41
C ASP A 169 7.83 2.00 7.38
N PHE A 170 9.16 2.03 7.29
CA PHE A 170 9.96 1.13 6.44
C PHE A 170 9.83 -0.34 6.87
N ARG A 171 9.83 -0.63 8.18
CA ARG A 171 9.59 -2.00 8.69
C ARG A 171 8.20 -2.53 8.35
N LEU A 172 7.19 -1.65 8.32
CA LEU A 172 5.85 -2.03 7.86
C LEU A 172 5.82 -2.32 6.36
N MET A 173 6.66 -1.63 5.58
CA MET A 173 6.80 -1.90 4.15
C MET A 173 7.52 -3.23 3.89
N SER A 174 8.57 -3.55 4.64
CA SER A 174 9.36 -4.77 4.42
C SER A 174 8.58 -6.08 4.62
N SER A 175 7.38 -6.04 5.20
CA SER A 175 6.51 -7.22 5.25
C SER A 175 5.91 -7.60 3.89
N PHE A 176 5.96 -6.70 2.90
CA PHE A 176 5.49 -6.98 1.56
C PHE A 176 6.63 -7.54 0.69
N ASN A 177 6.34 -8.57 -0.11
CA ASN A 177 7.33 -9.28 -0.94
C ASN A 177 7.74 -8.49 -2.21
N ARG A 178 7.72 -7.16 -2.15
CA ARG A 178 8.15 -6.27 -3.22
C ARG A 178 9.41 -5.53 -2.77
N ASN A 179 10.50 -5.72 -3.51
CA ASN A 179 11.73 -4.99 -3.25
C ASN A 179 11.55 -3.51 -3.61
N MET A 180 12.14 -2.65 -2.80
CA MET A 180 12.38 -1.26 -3.19
C MET A 180 13.39 -1.20 -4.32
N ASP A 181 13.38 -0.08 -5.04
CA ASP A 181 14.45 0.21 -5.99
C ASP A 181 15.77 0.46 -5.24
N ASP A 182 16.89 0.20 -5.92
CA ASP A 182 18.24 0.34 -5.36
C ASP A 182 18.50 1.80 -4.94
N GLU A 183 17.97 2.76 -5.69
CA GLU A 183 18.09 4.19 -5.39
C GLU A 183 17.36 4.57 -4.09
N ASP A 184 16.12 4.10 -3.91
CA ASP A 184 15.35 4.35 -2.70
C ASP A 184 16.02 3.71 -1.47
N PHE A 185 16.59 2.51 -1.64
CA PHE A 185 17.33 1.82 -0.60
C PHE A 185 18.61 2.58 -0.23
N SER A 186 19.36 3.06 -1.23
CA SER A 186 20.54 3.90 -1.04
C SER A 186 20.21 5.17 -0.25
N THR A 187 19.15 5.89 -0.63
CA THR A 187 18.67 7.09 0.07
C THR A 187 18.28 6.79 1.51
N TYR A 188 17.58 5.68 1.76
CA TYR A 188 17.25 5.27 3.13
C TYR A 188 18.49 5.11 4.01
N TRP A 189 19.52 4.40 3.52
CA TRP A 189 20.76 4.21 4.27
C TRP A 189 21.57 5.49 4.41
N HIS A 190 21.60 6.32 3.38
CA HIS A 190 22.23 7.64 3.43
C HIS A 190 21.65 8.48 4.57
N ILE A 191 20.31 8.53 4.71
CA ILE A 191 19.64 9.21 5.82
C ILE A 191 20.05 8.62 7.17
N GLN A 192 20.19 7.29 7.30
CA GLN A 192 20.65 6.70 8.56
C GLN A 192 22.10 7.12 8.89
N VAL A 193 22.97 7.23 7.90
CA VAL A 193 24.34 7.72 8.09
C VAL A 193 24.35 9.20 8.50
N LEU A 194 23.58 10.05 7.81
CA LEU A 194 23.44 11.47 8.16
C LEU A 194 22.93 11.65 9.59
N HIS A 195 21.96 10.82 10.01
CA HIS A 195 21.45 10.81 11.37
C HIS A 195 22.55 10.50 12.38
N LEU A 196 23.38 9.48 12.15
CA LEU A 196 24.50 9.14 13.03
C LEU A 196 25.56 10.25 13.09
N LEU A 197 25.92 10.84 11.94
CA LEU A 197 26.89 11.93 11.86
C LEU A 197 26.40 13.19 12.59
N ALA A 198 25.11 13.52 12.47
CA ALA A 198 24.53 14.65 13.18
C ALA A 198 24.58 14.47 14.70
N TYR A 199 24.35 13.25 15.20
CA TYR A 199 24.44 12.92 16.63
C TYR A 199 25.88 13.00 17.16
N SER A 200 26.86 12.46 16.43
CA SER A 200 28.26 12.55 16.84
C SER A 200 28.76 14.01 16.82
N GLY A 201 28.39 14.78 15.80
CA GLY A 201 28.73 16.21 15.69
C GLY A 201 28.21 17.07 16.84
N ILE A 202 26.97 16.83 17.31
CA ILE A 202 26.43 17.49 18.52
C ILE A 202 27.27 17.17 19.75
N GLN A 203 27.67 15.91 19.90
CA GLN A 203 28.45 15.49 21.06
C GLN A 203 29.79 16.25 21.09
N TYR A 204 30.50 16.36 19.96
CA TYR A 204 31.72 17.17 19.88
C TYR A 204 31.49 18.67 20.14
N MET A 205 30.36 19.23 19.69
CA MET A 205 30.01 20.65 19.89
C MET A 205 29.55 20.99 21.32
N LEU A 206 29.14 20.00 22.13
CA LEU A 206 28.79 20.16 23.54
C LEU A 206 30.00 20.04 24.48
N TYR A 207 31.10 19.44 24.01
CA TYR A 207 32.36 19.29 24.75
C TYR A 207 33.40 20.38 24.42
N LEU A 208 33.04 21.37 23.61
CA LEU A 208 33.79 22.61 23.32
C LEU A 208 33.08 23.81 23.94
#